data_AF-A0A2G6DNT4-F1
#
_entry.id   AF-A0A2G6DNT4-F1
#
_cell.length_a   1.000
_cell.length_b   1.000
_cell.length_c   1.000
_cell.angle_alpha   90.00
_cell.angle_beta   90.00
_cell.angle_gamma   90.00
#
_symmetry.space_group_name_H-M   'P 1'
#
loop_
_entity.id
_entity.type
_entity.pdbx_description
1 polymer ?
#
loop_
_entity_poly.entity_id
_entity_poly.type
_entity_poly.pdbx_seq_one_letter_code
_entity_poly.pdbx_strand_id
1 'polypeptide(L)'
;GISSARTEVVGTDNRIDVTKTNQTDGHDVFKVDVVTTDLNVDEATGKVNEISTSGDADNSLVTAKDIKNAMRKLGFTLKADGDDTTKSLVNSGESVDLTNEDNNLVITKKADSNDVNFDLAKDITVDNLTAKEGLTVGEGDDAVSFKPVKTTNIKGINNQPALSLGGNSLTDLADNLVLTDDTTDKQSLPDEKDINRKNAATVNDVLNSGWNLQVNDNSGDKTVLKEDFIKSYDTVRFEGDDNIFVKHSDNGHENSIQIGLKKGSVAGDSATNNGSATGSSGFVTGEDVANRSKWR
;
A
#
# COMPACT_ATOMS: atom_id res chain seq x y z
N GLY A 1 98.48 -41.96 39.51
CA GLY A 1 97.67 -40.77 39.83
C GLY A 1 96.23 -41.16 39.69
N ILE A 2 95.41 -40.92 40.71
CA ILE A 2 93.98 -41.22 40.65
C ILE A 2 93.37 -40.14 39.73
N SER A 3 92.80 -40.57 38.60
CA SER A 3 92.10 -39.66 37.68
C SER A 3 90.84 -39.16 38.38
N SER A 4 90.77 -37.86 38.67
CA SER A 4 89.52 -37.26 39.13
C SER A 4 88.57 -37.16 37.94
N ALA A 5 87.36 -37.73 38.07
CA ALA A 5 86.33 -37.60 37.06
C ALA A 5 85.72 -36.19 37.13
N ARG A 6 85.69 -35.46 36.02
CA ARG A 6 85.01 -34.16 35.91
C ARG A 6 83.57 -34.40 35.43
N THR A 7 82.60 -34.01 36.25
CA THR A 7 81.17 -34.03 35.89
C THR A 7 80.73 -32.62 35.54
N GLU A 8 80.06 -32.46 34.39
CA GLU A 8 79.54 -31.19 33.90
C GLU A 8 78.05 -31.37 33.62
N VAL A 9 77.23 -30.48 34.20
CA VAL A 9 75.78 -30.42 34.00
C VAL A 9 75.46 -28.99 33.58
N VAL A 10 74.96 -28.83 32.36
CA VAL A 10 74.72 -27.52 31.74
C VAL A 10 73.26 -27.42 31.34
N GLY A 11 72.61 -26.32 31.71
CA GLY A 11 71.35 -25.91 31.12
C GLY A 11 71.61 -25.20 29.80
N THR A 12 70.95 -25.61 28.72
CA THR A 12 71.05 -24.96 27.41
C THR A 12 69.90 -23.97 27.21
N ASP A 13 70.18 -22.87 26.50
CA ASP A 13 69.18 -21.92 26.00
C ASP A 13 68.26 -21.31 27.08
N ASN A 14 68.75 -21.17 28.33
CA ASN A 14 68.03 -20.55 29.45
C ASN A 14 66.67 -21.20 29.79
N ARG A 15 66.46 -22.47 29.42
CA ARG A 15 65.25 -23.25 29.77
C ARG A 15 65.32 -23.89 31.13
N ILE A 16 66.54 -24.14 31.59
CA ILE A 16 66.85 -24.94 32.76
C ILE A 16 67.96 -24.24 33.53
N ASP A 17 67.69 -23.91 34.78
CA ASP A 17 68.67 -23.40 35.72
C ASP A 17 69.30 -24.56 36.48
N VAL A 18 70.63 -24.66 36.43
CA VAL A 18 71.39 -25.70 37.15
C VAL A 18 72.21 -25.04 38.25
N THR A 19 71.85 -25.33 39.51
CA THR A 19 72.60 -24.86 40.68
C THR A 19 73.35 -26.01 41.33
N LYS A 20 74.68 -25.90 41.43
CA LYS A 20 75.52 -26.87 42.14
C LYS A 20 75.72 -26.46 43.60
N THR A 21 75.60 -27.41 44.51
CA THR A 21 75.95 -27.24 45.94
C THR A 21 76.96 -28.31 46.34
N ASN A 22 78.08 -27.89 46.94
CA ASN A 22 79.09 -28.80 47.48
C ASN A 22 78.71 -29.18 48.91
N GLN A 23 78.54 -30.47 49.17
CA GLN A 23 78.19 -30.96 50.50
C GLN A 23 79.45 -31.16 51.36
N THR A 24 79.27 -31.14 52.69
CA THR A 24 80.37 -31.21 53.66
C THR A 24 81.10 -32.55 53.68
N ASP A 25 80.50 -33.61 53.15
CA ASP A 25 81.06 -34.95 52.95
C ASP A 25 81.72 -35.14 51.56
N GLY A 26 81.80 -34.06 50.76
CA GLY A 26 82.58 -34.01 49.52
C GLY A 26 81.84 -34.43 48.25
N HIS A 27 80.52 -34.69 48.30
CA HIS A 27 79.73 -34.92 47.08
C HIS A 27 79.01 -33.66 46.58
N ASP A 28 78.71 -33.63 45.28
CA ASP A 28 78.00 -32.54 44.62
C ASP A 28 76.51 -32.87 44.50
N VAL A 29 75.64 -31.90 44.77
CA VAL A 29 74.20 -31.96 44.44
C VAL A 29 73.89 -30.90 43.39
N PHE A 30 73.23 -31.31 42.31
CA PHE A 30 72.75 -30.41 41.27
C PHE A 30 71.25 -30.24 41.41
N LYS A 31 70.79 -29.03 41.71
CA LYS A 31 69.39 -28.65 41.60
C LYS A 31 69.13 -28.22 40.16
N VAL A 32 68.12 -28.83 39.54
CA VAL A 32 67.71 -28.55 38.17
C VAL A 32 66.31 -27.97 38.25
N ASP A 33 66.19 -26.66 38.02
CA ASP A 33 64.92 -25.96 37.98
C ASP A 33 64.55 -25.64 36.52
N VAL A 34 63.28 -25.79 36.17
CA VAL A 34 62.77 -25.40 34.85
C VAL A 34 62.38 -23.93 34.93
N VAL A 35 62.89 -23.15 33.99
CA VAL A 35 62.51 -21.75 33.85
C VAL A 35 61.13 -21.70 33.20
N THR A 36 60.16 -21.12 33.90
CA THR A 36 58.78 -21.01 33.42
C THR A 36 58.32 -19.57 33.26
N THR A 37 57.37 -19.34 32.36
CA THR A 37 56.73 -18.05 32.15
C THR A 37 55.21 -18.20 32.09
N ASP A 38 54.49 -17.13 32.41
CA ASP A 38 53.03 -17.09 32.32
C ASP A 38 52.58 -16.86 30.87
N LEU A 39 51.51 -17.53 30.46
CA LEU A 39 50.84 -17.28 29.18
C LEU A 39 49.63 -16.36 29.40
N ASN A 40 49.84 -15.06 29.21
CA ASN A 40 48.82 -14.04 29.46
C ASN A 40 47.92 -13.83 28.23
N VAL A 41 46.63 -13.61 28.47
CA VAL A 41 45.63 -13.28 27.46
C VAL A 41 45.03 -11.92 27.82
N ASP A 42 44.93 -11.02 26.85
CA ASP A 42 44.17 -9.78 26.97
C ASP A 42 42.69 -10.12 27.10
N GLU A 43 42.15 -9.92 28.30
CA GLU A 43 40.75 -10.22 28.62
C GLU A 43 39.74 -9.36 27.84
N ALA A 44 40.17 -8.24 27.25
CA ALA A 44 39.31 -7.42 26.41
C ALA A 44 39.20 -7.95 24.97
N THR A 45 40.25 -8.58 24.46
CA THR A 45 40.33 -9.00 23.04
C THR A 45 40.41 -10.50 22.84
N GLY A 46 40.62 -11.28 23.90
CA GLY A 46 40.87 -12.72 23.86
C GLY A 46 42.18 -13.10 23.18
N LYS A 47 43.08 -12.14 22.92
CA LYS A 47 44.37 -12.37 22.27
C LYS A 47 45.42 -12.77 23.29
N VAL A 48 46.29 -13.70 22.92
CA VAL A 48 47.51 -13.96 23.68
C VAL A 48 48.39 -12.72 23.61
N ASN A 49 48.79 -12.20 24.77
CA ASN A 49 49.70 -11.08 24.86
C ASN A 49 51.06 -11.47 24.31
N GLU A 50 51.78 -10.51 23.73
CA GLU A 50 53.19 -10.73 23.41
C GLU A 50 53.95 -11.12 24.69
N ILE A 51 54.68 -12.24 24.63
CA ILE A 51 55.60 -12.63 25.69
C ILE A 51 56.70 -11.57 25.67
N SER A 52 56.82 -10.78 26.75
CA SER A 52 57.69 -9.61 26.80
C SER A 52 59.15 -10.00 26.51
N THR A 53 59.67 -9.55 25.37
CA THR A 53 60.97 -9.92 24.80
C THR A 53 62.15 -9.18 25.44
N SER A 54 62.34 -9.32 26.74
CA SER A 54 63.60 -8.89 27.38
C SER A 54 64.14 -9.95 28.33
N GLY A 55 65.23 -10.59 27.91
CA GLY A 55 65.92 -11.64 28.67
C GLY A 55 65.39 -13.05 28.40
N ASP A 56 65.85 -14.00 29.21
CA ASP A 56 65.67 -15.46 29.21
C ASP A 56 64.24 -16.02 28.99
N ALA A 57 63.23 -15.17 28.87
CA ALA A 57 61.81 -15.51 28.77
C ALA A 57 61.40 -16.12 27.41
N ASP A 58 62.09 -15.82 26.30
CA ASP A 58 61.74 -16.32 24.96
C ASP A 58 61.84 -17.85 24.86
N ASN A 59 62.71 -18.46 25.68
CA ASN A 59 62.91 -19.90 25.74
C ASN A 59 62.23 -20.56 26.96
N SER A 60 61.62 -19.77 27.84
CA SER A 60 60.92 -20.28 29.03
C SER A 60 59.75 -21.19 28.66
N LEU A 61 59.50 -22.18 29.50
CA LEU A 61 58.39 -23.10 29.31
C LEU A 61 57.10 -22.56 29.96
N VAL A 62 55.94 -22.85 29.38
CA VAL A 62 54.65 -22.62 30.04
C VAL A 62 54.18 -23.90 30.71
N THR A 63 53.51 -23.80 31.85
CA THR A 63 52.96 -24.98 32.53
C THR A 63 51.59 -25.37 31.96
N ALA A 64 51.14 -26.60 32.24
CA ALA A 64 49.78 -27.03 31.89
C ALA A 64 48.69 -26.15 32.53
N LYS A 65 48.98 -25.53 33.69
CA LYS A 65 48.08 -24.58 34.34
C LYS A 65 47.96 -23.30 33.52
N ASP A 66 49.06 -22.81 32.97
CA ASP A 66 49.10 -21.57 32.18
C ASP A 66 48.35 -21.75 30.86
N ILE A 67 48.59 -22.88 30.17
CA ILE A 67 47.85 -23.26 28.96
C ILE A 67 46.36 -23.35 29.24
N LYS A 68 45.96 -24.06 30.31
CA LYS A 68 44.54 -24.20 30.69
C LYS A 68 43.90 -22.85 30.98
N ASN A 69 44.61 -21.95 31.67
CA ASN A 69 44.10 -20.63 31.99
C ASN A 69 43.96 -19.76 30.74
N ALA A 70 44.96 -19.77 29.85
CA ALA A 70 44.92 -19.05 28.59
C ALA A 70 43.76 -19.54 27.71
N MET A 71 43.62 -20.86 27.50
CA MET A 71 42.56 -21.45 26.67
C MET A 71 41.14 -21.05 27.11
N ARG A 72 40.91 -20.84 28.41
CA ARG A 72 39.61 -20.41 28.95
C ARG A 72 39.31 -18.93 28.69
N LYS A 73 40.34 -18.13 28.40
CA LYS A 73 40.23 -16.69 28.12
C LYS A 73 40.36 -16.35 26.63
N LEU A 74 40.76 -17.32 25.80
CA LEU A 74 40.78 -17.16 24.36
C LEU A 74 39.35 -17.00 23.84
N GLY A 75 39.18 -16.19 22.80
CA GLY A 75 37.87 -15.94 22.23
C GLY A 75 37.94 -15.07 20.98
N PHE A 76 36.78 -14.61 20.53
CA PHE A 76 36.67 -13.59 19.50
C PHE A 76 35.68 -12.52 19.95
N THR A 77 35.90 -11.28 19.51
CA THR A 77 34.96 -10.19 19.77
C THR A 77 33.80 -10.25 18.80
N LEU A 78 32.56 -10.35 19.30
CA LEU A 78 31.34 -10.24 18.53
C LEU A 78 30.76 -8.82 18.68
N LYS A 79 30.33 -8.24 17.56
CA LYS A 79 29.59 -6.97 17.51
C LYS A 79 28.54 -7.01 16.40
N ALA A 80 27.46 -6.25 16.57
CA ALA A 80 26.40 -6.10 15.57
C ALA A 80 26.47 -4.70 14.94
N ASP A 81 26.24 -4.61 13.63
CA ASP A 81 26.15 -3.35 12.87
C ASP A 81 27.31 -2.35 13.07
N GLY A 82 28.51 -2.86 13.37
CA GLY A 82 29.67 -2.01 13.65
C GLY A 82 29.60 -1.21 14.97
N ASP A 83 28.57 -1.42 15.79
CA ASP A 83 28.38 -0.77 17.07
C ASP A 83 29.32 -1.36 18.15
N ASP A 84 30.29 -0.56 18.58
CA ASP A 84 31.25 -0.97 19.61
C ASP A 84 30.66 -0.89 21.03
N THR A 85 29.44 -0.37 21.23
CA THR A 85 28.78 -0.33 22.54
C THR A 85 28.15 -1.68 22.93
N THR A 86 27.76 -2.48 21.94
CA THR A 86 27.20 -3.83 22.13
C THR A 86 28.24 -4.95 21.98
N LYS A 87 29.52 -4.58 21.84
CA LYS A 87 30.60 -5.56 21.68
C LYS A 87 30.74 -6.46 22.91
N SER A 88 31.02 -7.74 22.67
CA SER A 88 31.32 -8.71 23.72
C SER A 88 32.42 -9.67 23.29
N LEU A 89 33.22 -10.17 24.24
CA LEU A 89 34.17 -11.26 23.99
C LEU A 89 33.42 -12.58 24.16
N VAL A 90 33.36 -13.39 23.09
CA VAL A 90 32.85 -14.75 23.14
C VAL A 90 34.03 -15.68 23.41
N ASN A 91 34.10 -16.22 24.62
CA ASN A 91 35.20 -17.10 25.02
C ASN A 91 35.07 -18.49 24.39
N SER A 92 36.17 -19.23 24.39
CA SER A 92 36.19 -20.61 23.92
C SER A 92 35.23 -21.48 24.73
N GLY A 93 34.29 -22.13 24.03
CA GLY A 93 33.26 -22.97 24.63
C GLY A 93 31.96 -22.25 24.97
N GLU A 94 31.88 -20.92 24.80
CA GLU A 94 30.61 -20.19 24.85
C GLU A 94 29.83 -20.38 23.53
N SER A 95 28.51 -20.19 23.62
CA SER A 95 27.60 -20.26 22.48
C SER A 95 27.11 -18.87 22.10
N VAL A 96 26.95 -18.66 20.79
CA VAL A 96 26.22 -17.51 20.25
C VAL A 96 24.88 -18.02 19.73
N ASP A 97 23.80 -17.41 20.17
CA ASP A 97 22.46 -17.65 19.62
C ASP A 97 22.08 -16.50 18.70
N LEU A 98 21.56 -16.84 17.52
CA LEU A 98 21.16 -15.88 16.49
C LEU A 98 19.64 -15.87 16.45
N THR A 99 19.04 -14.91 17.15
CA THR A 99 17.59 -14.82 17.35
C THR A 99 16.98 -13.72 16.49
N ASN A 100 15.71 -13.90 16.14
CA ASN A 100 14.90 -12.85 15.52
C ASN A 100 13.54 -12.79 16.22
N GLU A 101 13.26 -11.69 16.91
CA GLU A 101 12.08 -11.56 17.78
C GLU A 101 10.83 -11.09 17.03
N ASP A 102 10.99 -10.36 15.93
CA ASP A 102 9.88 -9.84 15.13
C ASP A 102 9.26 -10.88 14.17
N ASN A 103 9.89 -12.06 14.07
CA ASN A 103 9.53 -13.16 13.18
C ASN A 103 9.55 -12.85 11.68
N ASN A 104 10.15 -11.75 11.22
CA ASN A 104 10.30 -11.43 9.81
C ASN A 104 11.41 -12.25 9.12
N LEU A 105 12.40 -12.72 9.88
CA LEU A 105 13.43 -13.65 9.46
C LEU A 105 13.25 -15.02 10.13
N VAL A 106 13.47 -16.07 9.35
CA VAL A 106 13.59 -17.45 9.80
C VAL A 106 15.07 -17.81 9.81
N ILE A 107 15.63 -18.02 11.00
CA ILE A 107 17.04 -18.40 11.19
C ILE A 107 17.10 -19.90 11.50
N THR A 108 17.82 -20.67 10.69
CA THR A 108 17.95 -22.13 10.89
C THR A 108 19.38 -22.63 10.75
N LYS A 109 19.70 -23.69 11.50
CA LYS A 109 20.97 -24.43 11.43
C LYS A 109 20.71 -25.91 11.64
N LYS A 110 21.33 -26.77 10.85
CA LYS A 110 21.28 -28.23 11.03
C LYS A 110 22.40 -28.69 11.98
N ALA A 111 22.17 -29.78 12.70
CA ALA A 111 23.15 -30.32 13.65
C ALA A 111 24.44 -30.82 12.98
N ASP A 112 24.33 -31.28 11.73
CA ASP A 112 25.40 -31.85 10.92
C ASP A 112 26.02 -30.85 9.91
N SER A 113 25.64 -29.57 9.97
CA SER A 113 26.22 -28.49 9.16
C SER A 113 26.65 -27.31 10.02
N ASN A 114 27.67 -26.58 9.54
CA ASN A 114 28.09 -25.30 10.12
C ASN A 114 27.40 -24.10 9.45
N ASP A 115 26.56 -24.32 8.45
CA ASP A 115 25.83 -23.26 7.77
C ASP A 115 24.69 -22.75 8.64
N VAL A 116 24.49 -21.43 8.61
CA VAL A 116 23.32 -20.75 9.17
C VAL A 116 22.55 -20.13 8.02
N ASN A 117 21.30 -20.52 7.86
CA ASN A 117 20.40 -20.01 6.84
C ASN A 117 19.57 -18.86 7.40
N PHE A 118 19.46 -17.80 6.62
CA PHE A 118 18.58 -16.66 6.86
C PHE A 118 17.60 -16.55 5.70
N ASP A 119 16.36 -16.91 5.95
CA ASP A 119 15.27 -16.79 4.99
C ASP A 119 14.25 -15.76 5.48
N LEU A 120 13.45 -15.22 4.56
CA LEU A 120 12.27 -14.44 4.93
C LEU A 120 11.18 -15.36 5.47
N ALA A 121 10.43 -14.90 6.46
CA ALA A 121 9.18 -15.54 6.85
C ALA A 121 8.14 -15.45 5.73
N LYS A 122 7.14 -16.33 5.79
CA LYS A 122 6.01 -16.32 4.83
C LYS A 122 5.20 -15.03 4.92
N ASP A 123 4.99 -14.58 6.15
CA ASP A 123 4.30 -13.34 6.48
C ASP A 123 5.33 -12.37 7.06
N ILE A 124 5.33 -11.13 6.56
CA ILE A 124 6.21 -10.06 7.02
C ILE A 124 5.35 -9.00 7.67
N THR A 125 5.61 -8.71 8.94
CA THR A 125 4.91 -7.68 9.72
C THR A 125 5.85 -6.51 9.96
N VAL A 126 5.46 -5.34 9.48
CA VAL A 126 6.17 -4.08 9.69
C VAL A 126 5.18 -2.99 10.08
N ASP A 127 5.54 -2.13 11.02
CA ASP A 127 4.68 -1.01 11.41
C ASP A 127 4.49 -0.02 10.27
N ASN A 128 5.57 0.26 9.52
CA ASN A 128 5.58 1.19 8.39
C ASN A 128 6.56 0.71 7.32
N LEU A 129 6.17 0.88 6.05
CA LEU A 129 7.02 0.59 4.89
C LEU A 129 7.27 1.87 4.08
N THR A 130 8.53 2.27 3.94
CA THR A 130 8.94 3.38 3.06
C THR A 130 9.66 2.85 1.83
N ALA A 131 8.96 2.78 0.69
CA ALA A 131 9.51 2.34 -0.59
C ALA A 131 9.83 3.53 -1.51
N LYS A 132 11.08 4.02 -1.49
CA LYS A 132 11.51 5.24 -2.20
C LYS A 132 11.42 5.18 -3.72
N GLU A 133 11.57 3.99 -4.30
CA GLU A 133 11.50 3.76 -5.75
C GLU A 133 10.17 3.08 -6.16
N GLY A 134 9.32 2.78 -5.16
CA GLY A 134 8.05 2.07 -5.30
C GLY A 134 8.06 0.65 -4.79
N LEU A 135 6.86 0.12 -4.60
CA LEU A 135 6.57 -1.23 -4.14
C LEU A 135 5.82 -1.96 -5.24
N THR A 136 6.25 -3.17 -5.59
CA THR A 136 5.50 -4.05 -6.50
C THR A 136 5.09 -5.30 -5.71
N VAL A 137 3.80 -5.65 -5.79
CA VAL A 137 3.21 -6.82 -5.14
C VAL A 137 2.73 -7.78 -6.22
N GLY A 138 3.24 -9.01 -6.21
CA GLY A 138 3.03 -9.99 -7.27
C GLY A 138 4.09 -9.96 -8.36
N GLU A 139 3.90 -10.76 -9.41
CA GLU A 139 4.84 -10.92 -10.52
C GLU A 139 4.12 -10.88 -11.88
N GLY A 140 4.87 -10.63 -12.95
CA GLY A 140 4.33 -10.61 -14.32
C GLY A 140 3.33 -9.49 -14.56
N ASP A 141 2.35 -9.76 -15.42
CA ASP A 141 1.33 -8.78 -15.84
C ASP A 141 0.25 -8.54 -14.77
N ASP A 142 0.14 -9.41 -13.77
CA ASP A 142 -0.83 -9.31 -12.66
C ASP A 142 -0.27 -8.53 -11.46
N ALA A 143 0.98 -8.06 -11.54
CA ALA A 143 1.62 -7.35 -10.45
C ALA A 143 1.00 -5.96 -10.22
N VAL A 144 0.77 -5.62 -8.97
CA VAL A 144 0.33 -4.28 -8.55
C VAL A 144 1.56 -3.44 -8.21
N SER A 145 1.73 -2.28 -8.85
CA SER A 145 2.89 -1.41 -8.61
C SER A 145 2.49 -0.06 -8.00
N PHE A 146 2.98 0.20 -6.80
CA PHE A 146 2.88 1.44 -6.05
C PHE A 146 4.16 2.26 -6.25
N LYS A 147 4.24 3.06 -7.32
CA LYS A 147 5.38 3.96 -7.53
C LYS A 147 5.15 5.30 -6.83
N PRO A 148 6.17 5.89 -6.16
CA PRO A 148 6.06 7.23 -5.63
C PRO A 148 6.00 8.20 -6.80
N VAL A 149 4.81 8.77 -7.02
CA VAL A 149 4.58 9.76 -8.07
C VAL A 149 4.67 11.13 -7.41
N LYS A 150 5.49 12.05 -7.97
CA LYS A 150 5.52 13.47 -7.56
C LYS A 150 4.20 14.22 -7.81
N THR A 151 3.19 13.54 -8.34
CA THR A 151 1.86 14.07 -8.67
C THR A 151 0.80 13.02 -8.31
N THR A 152 -0.40 13.49 -8.04
CA THR A 152 -1.58 12.82 -7.46
C THR A 152 -2.13 11.56 -8.17
N ASN A 153 -1.40 10.91 -9.07
CA ASN A 153 -1.96 9.87 -9.95
C ASN A 153 -1.23 8.53 -9.78
N ILE A 154 -1.97 7.48 -9.43
CA ILE A 154 -1.54 6.10 -9.63
C ILE A 154 -1.59 5.86 -11.15
N LYS A 155 -0.47 5.51 -11.78
CA LYS A 155 -0.42 5.14 -13.22
C LYS A 155 -0.17 3.64 -13.32
N GLY A 156 -0.94 2.96 -14.14
CA GLY A 156 -0.65 1.57 -14.49
C GLY A 156 0.61 1.47 -15.34
N ILE A 157 1.16 0.27 -15.41
CA ILE A 157 2.36 -0.06 -16.20
C ILE A 157 1.90 -0.89 -17.42
N ASN A 158 2.63 -0.84 -18.54
CA ASN A 158 2.38 -1.68 -19.72
C ASN A 158 0.95 -1.63 -20.27
N ASN A 159 0.36 -0.43 -20.37
CA ASN A 159 -1.00 -0.22 -20.91
C ASN A 159 -2.13 -0.84 -20.07
N GLN A 160 -1.84 -1.21 -18.81
CA GLN A 160 -2.86 -1.67 -17.85
C GLN A 160 -3.42 -0.50 -17.01
N PRO A 161 -4.63 -0.64 -16.45
CA PRO A 161 -5.16 0.28 -15.46
C PRO A 161 -4.26 0.37 -14.23
N ALA A 162 -4.21 1.55 -13.62
CA ALA A 162 -3.50 1.76 -12.35
C ALA A 162 -4.10 0.99 -11.17
N LEU A 163 -5.41 0.74 -11.24
CA LEU A 163 -6.20 -0.03 -10.29
C LEU A 163 -7.18 -0.86 -11.10
N SER A 164 -7.12 -2.19 -10.96
CA SER A 164 -8.12 -3.11 -11.50
C SER A 164 -8.85 -3.75 -10.32
N LEU A 165 -10.18 -3.62 -10.29
CA LEU A 165 -11.00 -4.28 -9.28
C LEU A 165 -11.38 -5.71 -9.69
N GLY A 166 -10.86 -6.24 -10.81
CA GLY A 166 -11.17 -7.59 -11.27
C GLY A 166 -12.66 -7.84 -11.52
N GLY A 167 -13.39 -6.79 -11.92
CA GLY A 167 -14.85 -6.84 -12.10
C GLY A 167 -15.67 -6.57 -10.83
N ASN A 168 -15.03 -6.36 -9.67
CA ASN A 168 -15.71 -5.96 -8.43
C ASN A 168 -16.08 -4.47 -8.43
N SER A 169 -17.07 -4.11 -7.62
CA SER A 169 -17.50 -2.72 -7.41
C SER A 169 -16.62 -2.00 -6.38
N LEU A 170 -16.40 -0.70 -6.59
CA LEU A 170 -15.88 0.18 -5.55
C LEU A 170 -17.05 0.63 -4.67
N THR A 171 -17.10 0.14 -3.43
CA THR A 171 -18.14 0.50 -2.46
C THR A 171 -17.75 1.71 -1.62
N ASP A 172 -18.70 2.23 -0.85
CA ASP A 172 -18.48 3.29 0.15
C ASP A 172 -17.97 4.62 -0.41
N LEU A 173 -18.23 4.86 -1.70
CA LEU A 173 -18.12 6.20 -2.28
C LEU A 173 -19.21 7.09 -1.68
N ALA A 174 -18.82 8.29 -1.26
CA ALA A 174 -19.78 9.31 -0.84
C ALA A 174 -20.50 9.88 -2.06
N ASP A 175 -21.82 10.07 -1.91
CA ASP A 175 -22.64 10.77 -2.92
C ASP A 175 -22.18 12.22 -3.04
N ASN A 176 -22.17 12.73 -4.28
CA ASN A 176 -21.76 14.09 -4.60
C ASN A 176 -22.96 15.01 -4.84
N LEU A 177 -24.14 14.44 -5.12
CA LEU A 177 -25.39 15.16 -5.27
C LEU A 177 -26.31 14.94 -4.07
N VAL A 178 -27.17 15.92 -3.82
CA VAL A 178 -28.21 15.82 -2.79
C VAL A 178 -29.19 14.72 -3.17
N LEU A 179 -29.52 13.85 -2.21
CA LEU A 179 -30.51 12.80 -2.40
C LEU A 179 -31.91 13.41 -2.52
N THR A 180 -32.70 12.86 -3.43
CA THR A 180 -34.09 13.24 -3.69
C THR A 180 -35.01 12.05 -3.44
N ASP A 181 -36.27 12.31 -3.14
CA ASP A 181 -37.30 11.29 -2.96
C ASP A 181 -38.49 11.53 -3.91
N ASP A 182 -39.58 10.78 -3.74
CA ASP A 182 -40.77 10.88 -4.58
C ASP A 182 -41.64 12.10 -4.25
N THR A 183 -41.26 12.89 -3.25
CA THR A 183 -41.92 14.15 -2.87
C THR A 183 -41.13 15.39 -3.28
N THR A 184 -39.99 15.18 -3.94
CA THR A 184 -39.13 16.26 -4.40
C THR A 184 -39.69 16.88 -5.67
N ASP A 185 -40.41 17.99 -5.54
CA ASP A 185 -41.01 18.69 -6.71
C ASP A 185 -40.01 19.65 -7.40
N LYS A 186 -38.85 19.90 -6.79
CA LYS A 186 -37.83 20.83 -7.31
C LYS A 186 -36.46 20.59 -6.70
N GLN A 187 -35.41 20.84 -7.48
CA GLN A 187 -34.03 20.92 -7.01
C GLN A 187 -33.35 22.22 -7.44
N SER A 188 -32.53 22.76 -6.55
CA SER A 188 -31.63 23.86 -6.87
C SER A 188 -30.37 23.33 -7.55
N LEU A 189 -29.68 24.19 -8.31
CA LEU A 189 -28.33 23.87 -8.75
C LEU A 189 -27.46 23.61 -7.52
N PRO A 190 -26.68 22.51 -7.47
CA PRO A 190 -25.72 22.28 -6.39
C PRO A 190 -24.71 23.43 -6.27
N ASP A 191 -24.27 23.76 -5.05
CA ASP A 191 -23.22 24.77 -4.84
C ASP A 191 -21.87 24.23 -5.35
N GLU A 192 -21.15 25.03 -6.14
CA GLU A 192 -19.83 24.66 -6.65
C GLU A 192 -18.81 24.37 -5.54
N LYS A 193 -19.00 24.94 -4.34
CA LYS A 193 -18.13 24.68 -3.18
C LYS A 193 -18.31 23.28 -2.60
N ASP A 194 -19.51 22.72 -2.77
CA ASP A 194 -19.87 21.41 -2.23
C ASP A 194 -19.57 20.28 -3.24
N ILE A 195 -19.28 20.63 -4.52
CA ILE A 195 -18.92 19.67 -5.56
C ILE A 195 -17.42 19.72 -5.88
N ASN A 196 -16.74 18.60 -5.63
CA ASN A 196 -15.46 18.33 -6.27
C ASN A 196 -15.67 17.58 -7.60
N ARG A 197 -15.49 18.29 -8.72
CA ARG A 197 -15.66 17.75 -10.09
C ARG A 197 -14.69 16.62 -10.47
N LYS A 198 -13.74 16.27 -9.58
CA LYS A 198 -12.82 15.14 -9.75
C LYS A 198 -13.23 13.89 -8.97
N ASN A 199 -14.27 13.97 -8.15
CA ASN A 199 -14.79 12.80 -7.45
C ASN A 199 -15.44 11.83 -8.45
N ALA A 200 -15.40 10.54 -8.11
CA ALA A 200 -16.19 9.55 -8.83
C ALA A 200 -17.67 9.72 -8.48
N ALA A 201 -18.54 9.68 -9.50
CA ALA A 201 -19.98 9.68 -9.29
C ALA A 201 -20.44 8.30 -8.80
N THR A 202 -21.37 8.30 -7.85
CA THR A 202 -22.03 7.08 -7.39
C THR A 202 -23.25 6.75 -8.27
N VAL A 203 -23.83 5.56 -8.09
CA VAL A 203 -25.11 5.23 -8.73
C VAL A 203 -26.23 6.14 -8.22
N ASN A 204 -26.19 6.55 -6.94
CA ASN A 204 -27.15 7.50 -6.40
C ASN A 204 -27.04 8.87 -7.08
N ASP A 205 -25.82 9.35 -7.38
CA ASP A 205 -25.67 10.61 -8.12
C ASP A 205 -26.40 10.55 -9.48
N VAL A 206 -26.29 9.42 -10.19
CA VAL A 206 -26.99 9.23 -11.48
C VAL A 206 -28.50 9.20 -11.28
N LEU A 207 -29.00 8.41 -10.32
CA LEU A 207 -30.43 8.24 -10.07
C LEU A 207 -31.12 9.50 -9.50
N ASN A 208 -30.38 10.38 -8.85
CA ASN A 208 -30.87 11.65 -8.31
C ASN A 208 -30.59 12.85 -9.23
N SER A 209 -29.99 12.62 -10.40
CA SER A 209 -29.86 13.66 -11.42
C SER A 209 -31.16 13.84 -12.20
N GLY A 210 -31.46 15.09 -12.59
CA GLY A 210 -32.73 15.43 -13.21
C GLY A 210 -32.83 16.90 -13.62
N TRP A 211 -34.04 17.33 -13.97
CA TRP A 211 -34.35 18.72 -14.33
C TRP A 211 -35.71 19.15 -13.79
N ASN A 212 -35.85 20.44 -13.51
CA ASN A 212 -37.12 21.02 -13.03
C ASN A 212 -38.07 21.24 -14.20
N LEU A 213 -39.25 20.61 -14.16
CA LEU A 213 -40.38 20.89 -15.02
C LEU A 213 -41.29 21.93 -14.34
N GLN A 214 -41.71 22.95 -15.09
CA GLN A 214 -42.63 23.97 -14.59
C GLN A 214 -43.68 24.27 -15.66
N VAL A 215 -44.95 24.27 -15.25
CA VAL A 215 -46.07 24.70 -16.09
C VAL A 215 -46.92 25.72 -15.34
N ASN A 216 -47.50 26.68 -16.05
CA ASN A 216 -48.49 27.58 -15.44
C ASN A 216 -49.66 26.75 -14.94
N ASP A 217 -50.22 27.13 -13.79
CA ASP A 217 -51.47 26.53 -13.37
C ASP A 217 -52.65 27.07 -14.22
N ASN A 218 -53.74 26.31 -14.28
CA ASN A 218 -54.93 26.70 -15.03
C ASN A 218 -55.76 27.81 -14.31
N SER A 219 -55.19 28.49 -13.31
CA SER A 219 -55.89 29.52 -12.52
C SER A 219 -55.99 30.87 -13.25
N GLY A 220 -55.19 31.07 -14.29
CA GLY A 220 -55.06 32.34 -15.01
C GLY A 220 -54.02 33.30 -14.42
N ASP A 221 -53.46 33.00 -13.24
CA ASP A 221 -52.33 33.71 -12.66
C ASP A 221 -51.00 33.06 -13.07
N LYS A 222 -50.25 33.73 -13.95
CA LYS A 222 -48.95 33.23 -14.46
C LYS A 222 -47.84 33.18 -13.40
N THR A 223 -48.09 33.64 -12.18
CA THR A 223 -47.13 33.55 -11.08
C THR A 223 -47.26 32.24 -10.28
N VAL A 224 -48.34 31.50 -10.47
CA VAL A 224 -48.56 30.20 -9.83
C VAL A 224 -48.16 29.09 -10.80
N LEU A 225 -47.14 28.32 -10.41
CA LEU A 225 -46.59 27.23 -11.20
C LEU A 225 -46.89 25.88 -10.56
N LYS A 226 -47.12 24.88 -11.39
CA LYS A 226 -46.97 23.46 -11.02
C LYS A 226 -45.55 23.06 -11.35
N GLU A 227 -44.81 22.69 -10.32
CA GLU A 227 -43.41 22.27 -10.41
C GLU A 227 -43.32 20.76 -10.21
N ASP A 228 -42.37 20.14 -10.88
CA ASP A 228 -41.98 18.75 -10.70
C ASP A 228 -40.48 18.59 -10.97
N PHE A 229 -39.81 17.64 -10.33
CA PHE A 229 -38.41 17.32 -10.59
C PHE A 229 -38.30 15.97 -11.30
N ILE A 230 -38.04 16.02 -12.60
CA ILE A 230 -37.99 14.85 -13.46
C ILE A 230 -36.62 14.17 -13.33
N LYS A 231 -36.61 12.95 -12.78
CA LYS A 231 -35.43 12.10 -12.59
C LYS A 231 -35.26 11.11 -13.74
N SER A 232 -34.15 10.36 -13.70
CA SER A 232 -33.95 9.22 -14.60
C SER A 232 -35.09 8.20 -14.42
N TYR A 233 -35.58 7.66 -15.55
CA TYR A 233 -36.71 6.71 -15.64
C TYR A 233 -38.12 7.30 -15.41
N ASP A 234 -38.26 8.59 -15.13
CA ASP A 234 -39.56 9.25 -15.14
C ASP A 234 -40.12 9.36 -16.57
N THR A 235 -41.45 9.43 -16.68
CA THR A 235 -42.14 9.56 -17.97
C THR A 235 -42.87 10.89 -18.05
N VAL A 236 -42.46 11.73 -19.00
CA VAL A 236 -43.20 12.96 -19.35
C VAL A 236 -44.13 12.67 -20.52
N ARG A 237 -45.43 12.97 -20.36
CA ARG A 237 -46.43 12.79 -21.41
C ARG A 237 -47.08 14.12 -21.78
N PHE A 238 -47.11 14.41 -23.07
CA PHE A 238 -47.82 15.55 -23.63
C PHE A 238 -49.17 15.09 -24.17
N GLU A 239 -50.26 15.52 -23.54
CA GLU A 239 -51.62 15.19 -23.94
C GLU A 239 -52.32 16.43 -24.52
N GLY A 240 -53.16 16.22 -25.52
CA GLY A 240 -53.98 17.27 -26.13
C GLY A 240 -55.45 16.88 -26.05
N ASP A 241 -56.30 17.86 -25.76
CA ASP A 241 -57.75 17.68 -25.67
C ASP A 241 -58.41 17.47 -27.06
N ASP A 242 -59.73 17.34 -27.12
CA ASP A 242 -60.48 17.01 -28.34
C ASP A 242 -60.16 17.89 -29.55
N ASN A 243 -59.84 19.17 -29.36
CA ASN A 243 -59.53 20.10 -30.46
C ASN A 243 -58.03 20.34 -30.67
N ILE A 244 -57.16 19.79 -29.83
CA ILE A 244 -55.70 19.93 -29.92
C ILE A 244 -55.11 18.56 -30.25
N PHE A 245 -54.23 18.49 -31.24
CA PHE A 245 -53.43 17.29 -31.44
C PHE A 245 -52.02 17.53 -30.90
N VAL A 246 -51.46 16.47 -30.33
CA VAL A 246 -50.04 16.36 -30.04
C VAL A 246 -49.51 15.21 -30.87
N LYS A 247 -48.51 15.48 -31.70
CA LYS A 247 -47.80 14.47 -32.49
C LYS A 247 -46.35 14.45 -32.10
N HIS A 248 -45.79 13.26 -31.97
CA HIS A 248 -44.37 13.05 -31.78
C HIS A 248 -43.80 12.45 -33.06
N SER A 249 -42.59 12.88 -33.41
CA SER A 249 -41.74 12.24 -34.40
C SER A 249 -40.30 12.33 -33.91
N ASP A 250 -39.52 11.27 -34.13
CA ASP A 250 -38.10 11.27 -33.82
C ASP A 250 -37.26 10.81 -35.03
N ASN A 251 -35.97 11.13 -34.97
CA ASN A 251 -34.96 10.64 -35.90
C ASN A 251 -33.81 9.89 -35.19
N GLY A 252 -34.02 9.45 -33.95
CA GLY A 252 -33.01 8.83 -33.08
C GLY A 252 -32.07 9.80 -32.35
N HIS A 253 -32.00 11.08 -32.74
CA HIS A 253 -31.14 12.09 -32.11
C HIS A 253 -31.90 13.34 -31.65
N GLU A 254 -33.06 13.59 -32.24
CA GLU A 254 -33.95 14.70 -31.93
C GLU A 254 -35.38 14.17 -31.78
N ASN A 255 -36.09 14.67 -30.77
CA ASN A 255 -37.51 14.42 -30.56
C ASN A 255 -38.28 15.70 -30.89
N SER A 256 -39.16 15.64 -31.88
CA SER A 256 -40.03 16.76 -32.26
C SER A 256 -41.44 16.53 -31.73
N ILE A 257 -41.95 17.49 -30.96
CA ILE A 257 -43.34 17.51 -30.49
C ILE A 257 -44.08 18.61 -31.25
N GLN A 258 -45.04 18.21 -32.08
CA GLN A 258 -45.92 19.13 -32.79
C GLN A 258 -47.25 19.24 -32.05
N ILE A 259 -47.58 20.46 -31.62
CA ILE A 259 -48.85 20.81 -30.99
C ILE A 259 -49.62 21.71 -31.95
N GLY A 260 -50.89 21.39 -32.22
CA GLY A 260 -51.70 22.18 -33.12
C GLY A 260 -53.20 21.96 -32.97
N LEU A 261 -53.99 22.74 -33.69
CA LEU A 261 -55.44 22.63 -33.69
C LEU A 261 -55.93 21.60 -34.72
N LYS A 262 -56.90 20.77 -34.35
CA LYS A 262 -57.59 19.89 -35.28
C LYS A 262 -58.50 20.73 -36.19
N LYS A 263 -58.42 20.52 -37.51
CA LYS A 263 -59.27 21.22 -38.48
C LYS A 263 -60.71 20.73 -38.36
N GLY A 264 -61.65 21.66 -38.19
CA GLY A 264 -63.09 21.42 -38.22
C GLY A 264 -63.67 21.52 -39.63
N SER A 265 -64.97 21.34 -39.74
CA SER A 265 -65.72 21.47 -40.98
C SER A 265 -66.98 22.31 -40.80
N VAL A 266 -67.42 22.97 -41.87
CA VAL A 266 -68.69 23.71 -41.94
C VAL A 266 -69.47 23.19 -43.15
N ALA A 267 -70.75 22.91 -42.96
CA ALA A 267 -71.68 22.44 -43.98
C ALA A 267 -72.94 23.33 -43.99
N GLY A 268 -73.41 23.72 -45.18
CA GLY A 268 -74.67 24.44 -45.34
C GLY A 268 -75.87 23.53 -45.10
N ASP A 269 -76.90 24.03 -44.42
CA ASP A 269 -78.14 23.31 -44.20
C ASP A 269 -78.95 23.21 -45.51
N SER A 270 -78.92 22.03 -46.12
CA SER A 270 -79.62 21.75 -47.37
C SER A 270 -81.14 21.59 -47.20
N ALA A 271 -81.66 21.54 -45.97
CA ALA A 271 -83.07 21.27 -45.70
C ALA A 271 -83.95 22.54 -45.66
N THR A 272 -83.38 23.71 -45.35
CA THR A 272 -84.20 24.89 -45.02
C THR A 272 -84.05 26.09 -45.96
N ASN A 273 -83.08 26.11 -46.89
CA ASN A 273 -82.79 27.26 -47.78
C ASN A 273 -82.71 28.62 -47.04
N ASN A 274 -82.44 28.62 -45.73
CA ASN A 274 -82.54 29.80 -44.86
C ASN A 274 -81.17 30.35 -44.41
N GLY A 275 -80.09 30.06 -45.15
CA GLY A 275 -78.74 30.51 -44.80
C GLY A 275 -78.15 29.89 -43.51
N SER A 276 -78.72 28.80 -43.00
CA SER A 276 -78.23 28.08 -41.82
C SER A 276 -77.00 27.21 -42.16
N ALA A 277 -76.05 27.08 -41.22
CA ALA A 277 -74.88 26.23 -41.34
C ALA A 277 -74.70 25.37 -40.07
N THR A 278 -74.18 24.15 -40.26
CA THR A 278 -73.75 23.25 -39.19
C THR A 278 -72.25 23.06 -39.26
N GLY A 279 -71.59 22.78 -38.14
CA GLY A 279 -70.15 22.55 -38.10
C GLY A 279 -69.76 21.44 -37.16
N SER A 280 -68.59 20.85 -37.40
CA SER A 280 -67.98 19.88 -36.48
C SER A 280 -67.23 20.59 -35.36
N SER A 281 -66.83 19.84 -34.33
CA SER A 281 -65.76 20.28 -33.42
C SER A 281 -64.47 20.50 -34.22
N GLY A 282 -63.72 21.54 -33.86
CA GLY A 282 -62.43 21.88 -34.49
C GLY A 282 -62.34 23.30 -35.03
N PHE A 283 -61.13 23.68 -35.45
CA PHE A 283 -60.83 25.00 -35.99
C PHE A 283 -61.28 25.14 -37.45
N VAL A 284 -62.08 26.16 -37.73
CA VAL A 284 -62.51 26.53 -39.09
C VAL A 284 -62.06 27.96 -39.37
N THR A 285 -61.71 28.25 -40.62
CA THR A 285 -61.31 29.60 -41.02
C THR A 285 -62.53 30.43 -41.43
N GLY A 286 -62.38 31.76 -41.48
CA GLY A 286 -63.42 32.65 -42.02
C GLY A 286 -63.76 32.32 -43.48
N GLU A 287 -62.79 31.86 -44.26
CA GLU A 287 -62.99 31.41 -45.64
C GLU A 287 -63.85 30.13 -45.73
N ASP A 288 -63.63 29.17 -44.82
CA ASP A 288 -64.43 27.94 -44.73
C ASP A 288 -65.91 28.26 -44.44
N VAL A 289 -66.16 29.27 -43.59
CA VAL A 289 -67.52 29.77 -43.29
C VAL A 289 -68.10 30.52 -44.50
N ALA A 290 -67.37 31.49 -45.06
CA ALA A 290 -67.86 32.36 -46.13
C ALA A 290 -68.23 31.59 -47.41
N ASN A 291 -67.47 30.56 -47.78
CA ASN A 291 -67.77 29.74 -48.96
C ASN A 291 -69.03 28.90 -48.84
N ARG A 292 -69.43 28.57 -47.60
CA ARG A 292 -70.61 27.74 -47.32
C ARG A 292 -71.87 28.57 -47.12
N SER A 293 -71.73 29.85 -46.77
CA SER A 293 -72.83 30.81 -46.63
C SER A 293 -73.24 31.48 -47.95
N LYS A 294 -72.91 30.93 -49.13
CA LYS A 294 -73.37 31.50 -50.41
C LYS A 294 -74.89 31.31 -50.53
N TRP A 295 -75.63 32.39 -50.30
CA TRP A 295 -77.04 32.51 -50.63
C TRP A 295 -77.17 32.31 -52.14
N ARG A 296 -77.88 31.26 -52.57
CA ARG A 296 -78.32 31.10 -53.95
C ARG A 296 -79.69 31.73 -54.13
#